data_AF-A0A971W828-F1
#
_entry.id   AF-A0A971W828-F1
#
_cell.length_a   1.000
_cell.length_b   1.000
_cell.length_c   1.000
_cell.angle_alpha   90.00
_cell.angle_beta   90.00
_cell.angle_gamma   90.00
#
_symmetry.space_group_name_H-M   'P 1'
#
loop_
_entity.id
_entity.type
_entity.pdbx_description
1 polymer ?
#
loop_
_entity_poly.entity_id
_entity_poly.type
_entity_poly.pdbx_seq_one_letter_code
_entity_poly.pdbx_strand_id
1 'polypeptide(L)'
;MKKVKYIALVLVLAFGLIGGAYAAWTDQLQVSGTVATGDIDVVFTSAVSNDPEGTDDPASPEDDPKDVGCTEVSLSDDGKTMTVTIENAYPGYVSQIDYTVTNNGSVPVRLQNKTIDVVSGDPAGLEVDNYAFICPRCWKWWWDCDCGNPPPPPPNVLEIGSQIHQGDTFEGSIGHIVTDDALENSTYTYTITYDFVQWNNYVAE
;
A
#
# COMPACT_ATOMS: atom_id res chain seq x y z
N MET A 1 59.33 -30.47 -58.52
CA MET A 1 57.92 -30.02 -58.39
C MET A 1 56.94 -31.08 -57.85
N LYS A 2 57.08 -32.38 -58.16
CA LYS A 2 56.12 -33.42 -57.70
C LYS A 2 55.97 -33.51 -56.16
N LYS A 3 57.07 -33.41 -55.40
CA LYS A 3 57.08 -33.45 -53.93
C LYS A 3 56.37 -32.25 -53.26
N VAL A 4 56.45 -31.07 -53.87
CA VAL A 4 55.83 -29.82 -53.36
C VAL A 4 54.30 -29.90 -53.40
N LYS A 5 53.74 -30.59 -54.41
CA LYS A 5 52.28 -30.82 -54.52
C LYS A 5 51.73 -31.66 -53.36
N TYR A 6 52.50 -32.65 -52.90
CA TYR A 6 52.13 -33.47 -51.74
C TYR A 6 52.23 -32.68 -50.43
N ILE A 7 53.24 -31.81 -50.27
CA ILE A 7 53.37 -30.95 -49.09
C ILE A 7 52.21 -29.96 -49.00
N ALA A 8 51.86 -29.31 -50.11
CA ALA A 8 50.73 -28.38 -50.15
C ALA A 8 49.40 -29.08 -49.81
N LEU A 9 49.19 -30.32 -50.31
CA LEU A 9 48.00 -31.10 -50.00
C LEU A 9 47.90 -31.47 -48.51
N VAL A 10 49.02 -31.90 -47.90
CA VAL A 10 49.09 -32.20 -46.47
C VAL A 10 48.81 -30.96 -45.63
N LEU A 11 49.30 -29.79 -46.04
CA LEU A 11 49.08 -28.53 -45.33
C LEU A 11 47.60 -28.11 -45.32
N VAL A 12 46.91 -28.25 -46.46
CA VAL A 12 45.47 -27.94 -46.58
C VAL A 12 44.64 -28.89 -45.71
N LEU A 13 44.98 -30.19 -45.69
CA LEU A 13 44.34 -31.16 -44.82
C LEU A 13 44.56 -30.82 -43.33
N ALA A 14 45.78 -30.43 -42.95
CA ALA A 14 46.10 -30.05 -41.58
C ALA A 14 45.29 -28.82 -41.11
N PHE A 15 45.20 -27.77 -41.93
CA PHE A 15 44.40 -26.59 -41.60
C PHE A 15 42.89 -26.88 -41.56
N GLY A 16 42.39 -27.74 -42.44
CA GLY A 16 40.99 -28.19 -42.42
C GLY A 16 40.64 -28.95 -41.13
N LEU A 17 41.54 -29.81 -40.64
CA LEU A 17 41.35 -30.55 -39.39
C LEU A 17 41.39 -29.64 -38.16
N ILE A 18 42.28 -28.64 -38.14
CA ILE A 18 42.35 -27.66 -37.03
C ILE A 18 41.08 -26.80 -37.00
N GLY A 19 40.61 -26.33 -38.16
CA GLY A 19 39.35 -25.57 -38.25
C GLY A 19 38.13 -26.40 -37.86
N GLY A 20 38.10 -27.67 -38.24
CA GLY A 20 37.07 -28.62 -37.81
C GLY A 20 37.08 -28.87 -36.31
N ALA A 21 38.26 -29.02 -35.70
CA ALA A 21 38.40 -29.17 -34.25
C ALA A 21 37.95 -27.90 -33.49
N TYR A 22 38.26 -26.71 -34.01
CA TYR A 22 37.82 -25.44 -33.42
C TYR A 22 36.30 -25.25 -33.51
N ALA A 23 35.68 -25.64 -34.63
CA ALA A 23 34.23 -25.57 -34.82
C ALA A 23 33.48 -26.65 -34.03
N ALA A 24 34.10 -27.81 -33.81
CA ALA A 24 33.55 -28.89 -32.99
C ALA A 24 33.69 -28.63 -31.48
N TRP A 25 34.50 -27.66 -31.07
CA TRP A 25 34.59 -27.25 -29.69
C TRP A 25 33.48 -26.25 -29.36
N THR A 26 32.27 -26.78 -29.19
CA THR A 26 31.14 -26.07 -28.58
C THR A 26 30.85 -26.76 -27.25
N ASP A 27 31.30 -26.15 -26.16
CA ASP A 27 30.92 -26.58 -24.81
C ASP A 27 29.63 -25.86 -24.40
N GLN A 28 28.62 -26.63 -23.97
CA GLN A 28 27.43 -26.08 -23.35
C GLN A 28 27.67 -25.98 -21.84
N LEU A 29 27.75 -24.75 -21.32
CA LEU A 29 27.73 -24.51 -19.88
C LEU A 29 26.28 -24.57 -19.39
N GLN A 30 25.86 -25.72 -18.88
CA GLN A 30 24.55 -25.87 -18.23
C GLN A 30 24.66 -25.41 -16.78
N VAL A 31 24.20 -24.18 -16.50
CA VAL A 31 24.07 -23.68 -15.12
C VAL A 31 22.70 -24.08 -14.60
N SER A 32 22.67 -25.04 -13.69
CA SER A 32 21.47 -25.38 -12.91
C SER A 32 21.59 -24.80 -11.51
N GLY A 33 20.61 -24.00 -11.11
CA GLY A 33 20.50 -23.46 -9.75
C GLY A 33 19.05 -23.38 -9.34
N THR A 34 18.79 -23.56 -8.04
CA THR A 34 17.48 -23.30 -7.44
C THR A 34 17.50 -21.87 -6.92
N VAL A 35 16.61 -21.02 -7.41
CA VAL A 35 16.43 -19.66 -6.87
C VAL A 35 15.34 -19.73 -5.81
N ALA A 36 15.72 -19.54 -4.55
CA ALA A 36 14.75 -19.28 -3.50
C ALA A 36 14.39 -17.79 -3.57
N THR A 37 13.18 -17.49 -4.05
CA THR A 37 12.64 -16.12 -4.01
C THR A 37 11.99 -15.89 -2.65
N GLY A 38 12.10 -14.67 -2.14
CA GLY A 38 11.33 -14.27 -0.97
C GLY A 38 9.84 -14.10 -1.29
N ASP A 39 9.03 -14.19 -0.25
CA ASP A 39 7.57 -14.02 -0.26
C ASP A 39 7.19 -12.61 0.24
N ILE A 40 6.12 -12.07 -0.34
CA ILE A 40 5.51 -10.81 0.08
C ILE A 40 4.23 -11.17 0.81
N ASP A 41 4.17 -10.81 2.09
CA ASP A 41 2.96 -10.97 2.90
C ASP A 41 2.79 -9.76 3.82
N VAL A 42 2.08 -8.75 3.33
CA VAL A 42 1.78 -7.54 4.09
C VAL A 42 0.31 -7.52 4.44
N VAL A 43 -0.03 -7.36 5.72
CA VAL A 43 -1.40 -7.45 6.22
C VAL A 43 -1.69 -6.33 7.21
N PHE A 44 -2.94 -5.89 7.24
CA PHE A 44 -3.48 -5.16 8.38
C PHE A 44 -3.57 -6.11 9.58
N THR A 45 -2.96 -5.75 10.69
CA THR A 45 -2.98 -6.53 11.93
C THR A 45 -3.92 -5.97 12.98
N SER A 46 -4.24 -4.69 12.89
CA SER A 46 -5.22 -4.02 13.74
C SER A 46 -5.79 -2.81 13.02
N ALA A 47 -7.04 -2.51 13.33
CA ALA A 47 -7.72 -1.28 12.94
C ALA A 47 -8.76 -0.97 14.02
N VAL A 48 -8.81 0.28 14.47
CA VAL A 48 -9.70 0.74 15.54
C VAL A 48 -10.25 2.11 15.17
N SER A 49 -11.55 2.29 15.34
CA SER A 49 -12.21 3.59 15.20
C SER A 49 -12.04 4.41 16.48
N ASN A 50 -11.92 5.72 16.35
CA ASN A 50 -12.00 6.65 17.48
C ASN A 50 -13.44 6.98 17.89
N ASP A 51 -14.43 6.50 17.14
CA ASP A 51 -15.86 6.69 17.39
C ASP A 51 -16.69 5.40 17.14
N PRO A 52 -16.39 4.28 17.84
CA PRO A 52 -17.20 3.07 17.76
C PRO A 52 -18.57 3.23 18.41
N GLU A 53 -19.50 2.30 18.17
CA GLU A 53 -20.84 2.35 18.76
C GLU A 53 -20.80 2.53 20.30
N GLY A 54 -21.45 3.59 20.79
CA GLY A 54 -21.60 3.88 22.21
C GLY A 54 -20.47 4.70 22.83
N THR A 55 -19.60 5.31 22.02
CA THR A 55 -18.67 6.38 22.46
C THR A 55 -19.17 7.76 22.07
N ASP A 56 -18.64 8.80 22.73
CA ASP A 56 -18.97 10.18 22.37
C ASP A 56 -18.28 10.57 21.05
N ASP A 57 -19.03 11.15 20.11
CA ASP A 57 -18.51 11.68 18.85
C ASP A 57 -17.31 12.63 19.10
N PRO A 58 -16.11 12.31 18.58
CA PRO A 58 -14.87 13.03 18.86
C PRO A 58 -14.85 14.44 18.24
N ALA A 59 -15.70 14.71 17.25
CA ALA A 59 -15.82 15.99 16.58
C ALA A 59 -17.03 16.81 17.06
N SER A 60 -17.79 16.29 18.04
CA SER A 60 -18.99 16.95 18.56
C SER A 60 -18.68 18.30 19.21
N PRO A 61 -19.44 19.38 18.90
CA PRO A 61 -19.21 20.69 19.51
C PRO A 61 -19.63 20.71 20.99
N GLU A 62 -18.78 21.29 21.85
CA GLU A 62 -19.01 21.39 23.31
C GLU A 62 -20.35 22.07 23.68
N ASP A 63 -20.78 23.05 22.89
CA ASP A 63 -21.96 23.88 23.19
C ASP A 63 -23.30 23.24 22.77
N ASP A 64 -23.29 22.27 21.84
CA ASP A 64 -24.48 21.51 21.41
C ASP A 64 -24.08 20.09 20.97
N PRO A 65 -23.75 19.20 21.92
CA PRO A 65 -23.24 17.88 21.59
C PRO A 65 -24.30 17.09 20.82
N LYS A 66 -23.90 16.62 19.65
CA LYS A 66 -24.60 15.62 18.85
C LYS A 66 -23.73 14.37 18.80
N ASP A 67 -24.31 13.26 19.20
CA ASP A 67 -23.72 11.95 19.11
C ASP A 67 -24.81 11.02 18.61
N VAL A 68 -24.80 10.79 17.31
CA VAL A 68 -25.86 10.06 16.60
C VAL A 68 -25.29 9.13 15.55
N GLY A 69 -24.11 9.42 15.01
CA GLY A 69 -23.40 8.55 14.07
C GLY A 69 -22.31 7.75 14.79
N CYS A 70 -21.90 6.65 14.19
CA CYS A 70 -20.73 5.90 14.66
C CYS A 70 -19.97 5.30 13.48
N THR A 71 -18.71 4.97 13.71
CA THR A 71 -17.83 4.35 12.73
C THR A 71 -17.32 3.02 13.25
N GLU A 72 -17.65 1.96 12.53
CA GLU A 72 -17.18 0.60 12.76
C GLU A 72 -16.10 0.22 11.74
N VAL A 73 -15.13 -0.58 12.18
CA VAL A 73 -14.05 -1.07 11.31
C VAL A 73 -13.87 -2.57 11.45
N SER A 74 -13.66 -3.24 10.33
CA SER A 74 -13.38 -4.67 10.26
C SER A 74 -12.27 -4.98 9.26
N LEU A 75 -11.51 -6.03 9.55
CA LEU A 75 -10.47 -6.56 8.66
C LEU A 75 -10.96 -7.85 8.02
N SER A 76 -10.61 -8.07 6.75
CA SER A 76 -10.83 -9.35 6.09
C SER A 76 -10.02 -10.48 6.75
N ASP A 77 -10.47 -11.73 6.59
CA ASP A 77 -9.79 -12.90 7.18
C ASP A 77 -8.32 -13.04 6.75
N ASP A 78 -7.98 -12.54 5.56
CA ASP A 78 -6.61 -12.52 5.03
C ASP A 78 -5.81 -11.25 5.40
N GLY A 79 -6.42 -10.30 6.10
CA GLY A 79 -5.84 -9.03 6.49
C GLY A 79 -5.48 -8.11 5.31
N LYS A 80 -6.00 -8.35 4.11
CA LYS A 80 -5.68 -7.55 2.90
C LYS A 80 -6.62 -6.38 2.67
N THR A 81 -7.81 -6.42 3.27
CA THR A 81 -8.85 -5.40 3.11
C THR A 81 -9.29 -4.88 4.47
N MET A 82 -9.25 -3.57 4.64
CA MET A 82 -9.88 -2.88 5.76
C MET A 82 -11.22 -2.31 5.30
N THR A 83 -12.31 -2.69 5.96
CA THR A 83 -13.66 -2.22 5.66
C THR A 83 -14.12 -1.29 6.78
N VAL A 84 -14.52 -0.08 6.42
CA VAL A 84 -15.03 0.94 7.34
C VAL A 84 -16.50 1.18 7.02
N THR A 85 -17.35 1.15 8.05
CA THR A 85 -18.79 1.39 7.95
C THR A 85 -19.15 2.55 8.87
N ILE A 86 -19.78 3.56 8.30
CA ILE A 86 -20.29 4.74 9.00
C ILE A 86 -21.80 4.62 9.06
N GLU A 87 -22.34 4.46 10.27
CA GLU A 87 -23.77 4.36 10.51
C GLU A 87 -24.35 5.70 10.96
N ASN A 88 -25.58 5.98 10.50
CA ASN A 88 -26.29 7.23 10.78
C ASN A 88 -25.44 8.49 10.50
N ALA A 89 -24.68 8.44 9.41
CA ALA A 89 -23.85 9.52 8.91
C ALA A 89 -24.67 10.79 8.68
N TYR A 90 -24.10 11.94 9.01
CA TYR A 90 -24.70 13.25 8.79
C TYR A 90 -23.66 14.23 8.23
N PRO A 91 -24.04 15.24 7.43
CA PRO A 91 -23.10 16.24 6.93
C PRO A 91 -22.28 16.88 8.04
N GLY A 92 -20.96 16.84 7.89
CA GLY A 92 -20.00 17.31 8.89
C GLY A 92 -19.56 16.26 9.92
N TYR A 93 -20.10 15.03 9.87
CA TYR A 93 -19.61 13.92 10.70
C TYR A 93 -18.17 13.55 10.30
N VAL A 94 -17.30 13.41 11.30
CA VAL A 94 -15.86 13.15 11.14
C VAL A 94 -15.43 12.08 12.12
N SER A 95 -14.72 11.06 11.62
CA SER A 95 -14.09 10.05 12.46
C SER A 95 -12.74 9.59 11.86
N GLN A 96 -11.93 8.96 12.70
CA GLN A 96 -10.57 8.50 12.41
C GLN A 96 -10.43 7.01 12.71
N ILE A 97 -9.73 6.30 11.84
CA ILE A 97 -9.29 4.92 12.04
C ILE A 97 -7.79 4.90 12.26
N ASP A 98 -7.37 4.35 13.40
CA ASP A 98 -5.98 4.01 13.69
C ASP A 98 -5.74 2.55 13.31
N TYR A 99 -4.71 2.28 12.49
CA TYR A 99 -4.44 0.95 11.96
C TYR A 99 -2.95 0.61 12.02
N THR A 100 -2.67 -0.69 11.96
CA THR A 100 -1.31 -1.22 11.89
C THR A 100 -1.17 -2.14 10.69
N VAL A 101 -0.14 -1.93 9.89
CA VAL A 101 0.27 -2.79 8.78
C VAL A 101 1.56 -3.50 9.15
N THR A 102 1.60 -4.82 9.00
CA THR A 102 2.78 -5.64 9.30
C THR A 102 3.24 -6.37 8.05
N ASN A 103 4.55 -6.35 7.79
CA ASN A 103 5.17 -7.19 6.76
C ASN A 103 5.63 -8.53 7.36
N ASN A 104 4.79 -9.56 7.23
CA ASN A 104 5.11 -10.94 7.59
C ASN A 104 5.95 -11.66 6.53
N GLY A 105 6.16 -11.04 5.37
CA GLY A 105 6.93 -11.61 4.27
C GLY A 105 8.42 -11.73 4.57
N SER A 106 9.16 -12.39 3.66
CA SER A 106 10.61 -12.59 3.82
C SER A 106 11.50 -11.54 3.16
N VAL A 107 10.91 -10.51 2.54
CA VAL A 107 11.64 -9.42 1.87
C VAL A 107 11.09 -8.05 2.22
N PRO A 108 11.90 -6.98 2.17
CA PRO A 108 11.42 -5.62 2.25
C PRO A 108 10.46 -5.28 1.10
N VAL A 109 9.40 -4.55 1.44
CA VAL A 109 8.36 -4.13 0.50
C VAL A 109 8.29 -2.62 0.41
N ARG A 110 7.74 -2.10 -0.68
CA ARG A 110 7.35 -0.70 -0.82
C ARG A 110 5.88 -0.60 -1.22
N LEU A 111 5.18 0.39 -0.65
CA LEU A 111 3.82 0.69 -1.04
C LEU A 111 3.83 1.25 -2.48
N GLN A 112 3.23 0.52 -3.42
CA GLN A 112 3.12 0.93 -4.83
C GLN A 112 1.86 1.75 -5.06
N ASN A 113 0.73 1.30 -4.51
CA ASN A 113 -0.55 1.98 -4.68
C ASN A 113 -1.43 1.81 -3.43
N LYS A 114 -2.32 2.77 -3.22
CA LYS A 114 -3.40 2.74 -2.23
C LYS A 114 -4.72 2.88 -2.96
N THR A 115 -5.64 1.95 -2.73
CA THR A 115 -6.99 2.03 -3.29
C THR A 115 -8.00 2.24 -2.17
N ILE A 116 -8.89 3.22 -2.37
CA ILE A 116 -10.05 3.46 -1.53
C ILE A 116 -11.28 3.32 -2.44
N ASP A 117 -12.16 2.39 -2.10
CA ASP A 117 -13.38 2.12 -2.87
C ASP A 117 -14.60 2.30 -1.98
N VAL A 118 -15.52 3.17 -2.39
CA VAL A 118 -16.83 3.32 -1.72
C VAL A 118 -17.75 2.20 -2.21
N VAL A 119 -18.09 1.27 -1.32
CA VAL A 119 -18.88 0.06 -1.60
C VAL A 119 -20.37 0.29 -1.40
N SER A 120 -20.73 1.18 -0.47
CA SER A 120 -22.12 1.59 -0.21
C SER A 120 -22.17 3.07 0.18
N GLY A 121 -23.25 3.74 -0.20
CA GLY A 121 -23.40 5.19 -0.07
C GLY A 121 -23.08 5.94 -1.36
N ASP A 122 -23.33 7.24 -1.38
CA ASP A 122 -22.97 8.12 -2.50
C ASP A 122 -21.49 8.57 -2.36
N PRO A 123 -20.60 8.25 -3.32
CA PRO A 123 -19.22 8.71 -3.27
C PRO A 123 -19.06 10.24 -3.16
N ALA A 124 -20.02 11.04 -3.62
CA ALA A 124 -19.97 12.49 -3.44
C ALA A 124 -20.14 12.91 -1.96
N GLY A 125 -20.88 12.10 -1.20
CA GLY A 125 -21.19 12.33 0.22
C GLY A 125 -20.09 11.93 1.19
N LEU A 126 -18.98 11.36 0.70
CA LEU A 126 -17.91 10.84 1.53
C LEU A 126 -16.55 11.23 0.96
N GLU A 127 -15.78 11.96 1.75
CA GLU A 127 -14.37 12.23 1.48
C GLU A 127 -13.52 11.44 2.47
N VAL A 128 -12.67 10.57 1.94
CA VAL A 128 -11.71 9.78 2.73
C VAL A 128 -10.34 10.33 2.43
N ASP A 129 -9.73 10.98 3.40
CA ASP A 129 -8.46 11.65 3.20
C ASP A 129 -7.40 11.15 4.19
N ASN A 130 -6.18 11.01 3.67
CA ASN A 130 -4.98 10.71 4.47
C ASN A 130 -4.59 11.88 5.40
N TYR A 131 -5.28 13.00 5.34
CA TYR A 131 -5.10 14.12 6.25
C TYR A 131 -6.12 14.01 7.37
N ALA A 132 -5.70 14.31 8.60
CA ALA A 132 -6.63 14.31 9.71
C ALA A 132 -7.42 15.61 9.64
N PHE A 133 -8.74 15.46 9.61
CA PHE A 133 -9.64 16.55 9.31
C PHE A 133 -10.12 17.22 10.60
N ILE A 134 -9.84 18.53 10.64
CA ILE A 134 -10.62 19.61 11.25
C ILE A 134 -10.51 19.71 12.78
N CYS A 135 -10.10 20.90 13.24
CA CYS A 135 -10.41 21.34 14.59
C CYS A 135 -11.90 21.76 14.58
N PRO A 136 -12.81 20.98 15.21
CA PRO A 136 -14.26 21.23 15.12
C PRO A 136 -14.65 22.59 15.70
N ARG A 137 -13.81 23.15 16.57
CA ARG A 137 -14.04 24.42 17.27
C ARG A 137 -13.97 25.66 16.36
N CYS A 138 -13.37 25.58 15.17
CA CYS A 138 -13.09 26.78 14.37
C CYS A 138 -13.24 26.66 12.85
N TRP A 139 -13.66 25.51 12.30
CA TRP A 139 -13.87 25.31 10.84
C TRP A 139 -12.70 25.81 9.97
N LYS A 140 -11.47 25.62 10.46
CA LYS A 140 -10.20 26.06 9.85
C LYS A 140 -9.30 24.86 9.58
N TRP A 141 -8.48 24.98 8.53
CA TRP A 141 -7.36 24.07 8.24
C TRP A 141 -6.36 24.07 9.41
N TRP A 142 -5.79 22.90 9.74
CA TRP A 142 -4.94 22.65 10.91
C TRP A 142 -3.72 23.59 11.10
N TRP A 143 -3.26 24.25 10.05
CA TRP A 143 -2.14 25.20 10.15
C TRP A 143 -2.52 26.55 10.79
N ASP A 144 -3.81 26.79 11.05
CA ASP A 144 -4.37 28.04 11.58
C ASP A 144 -5.14 27.80 12.91
N CYS A 145 -4.93 26.67 13.58
CA CYS A 145 -5.60 26.28 14.83
C CYS A 145 -4.94 26.90 16.06
N ASP A 146 -5.17 28.19 16.31
CA ASP A 146 -4.91 28.82 17.61
C ASP A 146 -6.12 28.58 18.54
N CYS A 147 -6.20 27.36 19.08
CA CYS A 147 -7.22 26.95 20.05
C CYS A 147 -6.55 26.39 21.33
N GLY A 148 -5.63 27.16 21.91
CA GLY A 148 -5.30 27.06 23.34
C GLY A 148 -4.94 25.67 23.90
N ASN A 149 -4.29 24.79 23.12
CA ASN A 149 -3.51 23.60 23.51
C ASN A 149 -2.88 23.02 22.24
N PRO A 150 -1.76 22.28 22.30
CA PRO A 150 -1.09 21.84 21.09
C PRO A 150 -2.02 20.92 20.28
N PRO A 151 -2.06 21.07 18.93
CA PRO A 151 -2.84 20.18 18.09
C PRO A 151 -2.40 18.73 18.30
N PRO A 152 -3.29 17.73 18.14
CA PRO A 152 -2.86 16.34 18.06
C PRO A 152 -1.79 16.22 16.96
N PRO A 153 -0.81 15.31 17.13
CA PRO A 153 0.21 15.11 16.12
C PRO A 153 -0.45 14.80 14.78
N PRO A 154 0.14 15.23 13.64
CA PRO A 154 -0.37 14.85 12.34
C PRO A 154 -0.51 13.32 12.27
N PRO A 155 -1.56 12.81 11.61
CA PRO A 155 -1.75 11.39 11.47
C PRO A 155 -0.50 10.83 10.80
N ASN A 156 -0.05 9.67 11.26
CA ASN A 156 1.06 9.01 10.60
C ASN A 156 0.51 8.39 9.31
N VAL A 157 0.91 8.93 8.16
CA VAL A 157 0.40 8.53 6.86
C VAL A 157 1.38 7.56 6.22
N LEU A 158 0.87 6.42 5.74
CA LEU A 158 1.67 5.54 4.91
C LEU A 158 1.71 6.08 3.48
N GLU A 159 2.76 6.82 3.16
CA GLU A 159 2.95 7.43 1.85
C GLU A 159 3.34 6.39 0.78
N ILE A 160 2.93 6.61 -0.47
CA ILE A 160 3.38 5.81 -1.62
C ILE A 160 4.92 5.86 -1.69
N GLY A 161 5.53 4.69 -1.89
CA GLY A 161 6.97 4.49 -1.90
C GLY A 161 7.60 4.24 -0.51
N SER A 162 6.82 4.38 0.57
CA SER A 162 7.28 4.01 1.92
C SER A 162 7.69 2.54 1.97
N GLN A 163 8.82 2.27 2.59
CA GLN A 163 9.39 0.93 2.70
C GLN A 163 9.13 0.33 4.09
N ILE A 164 8.70 -0.93 4.13
CA ILE A 164 8.55 -1.70 5.37
C ILE A 164 9.49 -2.92 5.26
N HIS A 165 10.41 -3.08 6.20
CA HIS A 165 11.30 -4.25 6.22
C HIS A 165 10.56 -5.51 6.68
N GLN A 166 11.18 -6.66 6.50
CA GLN A 166 10.64 -7.93 7.01
C GLN A 166 10.46 -7.86 8.53
N GLY A 167 9.28 -8.24 9.01
CA GLY A 167 8.92 -8.25 10.42
C GLY A 167 8.62 -6.87 11.02
N ASP A 168 8.82 -5.80 10.25
CA ASP A 168 8.50 -4.44 10.71
C ASP A 168 7.01 -4.16 10.58
N THR A 169 6.57 -3.19 11.37
CA THR A 169 5.20 -2.69 11.40
C THR A 169 5.20 -1.20 11.10
N PHE A 170 4.10 -0.75 10.50
CA PHE A 170 3.78 0.66 10.34
C PHE A 170 2.44 0.92 11.04
N GLU A 171 2.43 1.85 11.98
CA GLU A 171 1.21 2.34 12.62
C GLU A 171 0.80 3.65 11.96
N GLY A 172 -0.42 3.72 11.46
CA GLY A 172 -0.92 4.89 10.76
C GLY A 172 -2.36 5.20 11.09
N SER A 173 -2.84 6.32 10.57
CA SER A 173 -4.23 6.72 10.73
C SER A 173 -4.83 7.23 9.43
N ILE A 174 -6.14 7.05 9.26
CA ILE A 174 -6.92 7.59 8.14
C ILE A 174 -8.15 8.29 8.70
N GLY A 175 -8.42 9.51 8.23
CA GLY A 175 -9.63 10.26 8.55
C GLY A 175 -10.66 10.16 7.45
N HIS A 176 -11.92 10.42 7.78
CA HIS A 176 -12.98 10.61 6.81
C HIS A 176 -13.92 11.72 7.27
N ILE A 177 -14.57 12.35 6.29
CA ILE A 177 -15.63 13.34 6.52
C ILE A 177 -16.82 13.03 5.62
N VAL A 178 -18.01 13.08 6.23
CA VAL A 178 -19.28 13.03 5.52
C VAL A 178 -19.61 14.45 5.04
N THR A 179 -19.75 14.65 3.74
CA THR A 179 -19.86 15.98 3.12
C THR A 179 -21.32 16.48 3.10
N ASP A 180 -21.52 17.74 2.71
CA ASP A 180 -22.85 18.32 2.47
C ASP A 180 -23.61 17.64 1.32
N ASP A 181 -22.92 16.90 0.46
CA ASP A 181 -23.53 16.11 -0.61
C ASP A 181 -24.06 14.74 -0.11
N ALA A 182 -23.94 14.47 1.20
CA ALA A 182 -24.43 13.23 1.79
C ALA A 182 -25.97 13.11 1.71
N LEU A 183 -26.42 11.90 1.41
CA LEU A 183 -27.84 11.58 1.37
C LEU A 183 -28.38 11.39 2.79
N GLU A 184 -29.58 11.92 3.07
CA GLU A 184 -30.22 11.78 4.39
C GLU A 184 -30.37 10.31 4.81
N ASN A 185 -30.11 10.00 6.09
CA ASN A 185 -30.21 8.65 6.70
C ASN A 185 -29.41 7.57 5.95
N SER A 186 -28.25 7.91 5.41
CA SER A 186 -27.44 6.98 4.64
C SER A 186 -26.32 6.36 5.48
N THR A 187 -26.07 5.08 5.23
CA THR A 187 -24.90 4.36 5.71
C THR A 187 -23.84 4.37 4.61
N TYR A 188 -22.62 4.75 4.97
CA TYR A 188 -21.49 4.74 4.07
C TYR A 188 -20.57 3.59 4.40
N THR A 189 -20.14 2.84 3.39
CA THR A 189 -19.15 1.77 3.56
C THR A 189 -18.09 1.95 2.50
N TYR A 190 -16.83 1.96 2.93
CA TYR A 190 -15.69 1.99 2.03
C TYR A 190 -14.63 0.97 2.45
N THR A 191 -13.85 0.54 1.48
CA THR A 191 -12.75 -0.41 1.67
C THR A 191 -11.43 0.23 1.32
N ILE A 192 -10.38 -0.15 2.05
CA ILE A 192 -9.00 0.27 1.81
C ILE A 192 -8.16 -0.96 1.54
N THR A 193 -7.39 -0.92 0.46
CA THR A 193 -6.39 -1.93 0.11
C THR A 193 -5.06 -1.27 -0.22
N TYR A 194 -3.98 -1.92 0.19
CA TYR A 194 -2.60 -1.48 -0.08
C TYR A 194 -1.91 -2.49 -0.98
N ASP A 195 -1.41 -2.00 -2.12
CA ASP A 195 -0.63 -2.79 -3.05
C ASP A 195 0.86 -2.61 -2.74
N PHE A 196 1.46 -3.66 -2.19
CA PHE A 196 2.89 -3.69 -1.88
C PHE A 196 3.65 -4.52 -2.89
N VAL A 197 4.76 -3.95 -3.37
CA VAL A 197 5.71 -4.63 -4.26
C VAL A 197 7.04 -4.85 -3.56
N GLN A 198 7.83 -5.81 -4.03
CA GLN A 198 9.20 -5.97 -3.57
C GLN A 198 9.97 -4.65 -3.78
N TRP A 199 10.83 -4.28 -2.81
CA TRP A 199 11.51 -2.98 -2.81
C TRP A 199 12.23 -2.60 -4.11
N ASN A 200 12.73 -3.59 -4.87
CA ASN A 200 13.45 -3.42 -6.13
C ASN A 200 12.54 -3.38 -7.37
N ASN A 201 11.26 -3.71 -7.23
CA ASN A 201 10.24 -3.67 -8.28
C ASN A 201 9.37 -2.41 -8.20
N TYR A 202 9.60 -1.57 -7.18
CA TYR A 202 8.90 -0.30 -7.04
C TYR A 202 9.13 0.62 -8.23
N VAL A 203 8.04 1.14 -8.79
CA VAL A 203 8.05 2.12 -9.87
C VAL A 203 7.46 3.41 -9.33
N ALA A 204 8.25 4.49 -9.34
CA ALA A 204 7.73 5.82 -9.02
C ALA A 204 6.86 6.30 -10.19
N GLU A 205 5.64 6.72 -9.90
CA GLU A 205 4.75 7.40 -10.85
C GLU A 205 5.09 8.88 -11.00
#